data_AF-A0A954MYU1-F1
#
_entry.id   AF-A0A954MYU1-F1
#
_cell.length_a   1.000
_cell.length_b   1.000
_cell.length_c   1.000
_cell.angle_alpha   90.00
_cell.angle_beta   90.00
_cell.angle_gamma   90.00
#
_symmetry.space_group_name_H-M   'P 1'
#
loop_
_entity.id
_entity.type
_entity.pdbx_description
1 polymer ?
#
loop_
_entity_poly.entity_id
_entity_poly.type
_entity_poly.pdbx_seq_one_letter_code
_entity_poly.pdbx_strand_id
1 'polypeptide(L)'
;MSNHSPLRRSRSGFTLIELLVVIAIIAILVALLLPAVQQAREAARRTQCRNNLKQTGIALHNYHDVYLRLPSGWLGVDNGTGEPFVDGNNGWGWAARILPYLDQTNIYNQIEFNVGVEDPLNQSARLNVISTFICPSDVATSKTWTIADDMDVDICELALSNYPGVFGTGEIDSCEGQPAPFQCKGDGVFFHNSSVRFESVTDGLSNTIIVGERKTKAADDWHTTWTGIVVG
;
A
#
# COMPACT_ATOMS: atom_id res chain seq x y z
N MET A 1 -13.34 63.26 54.19
CA MET A 1 -13.25 61.81 54.46
C MET A 1 -14.53 61.19 53.92
N SER A 2 -14.48 60.68 52.68
CA SER A 2 -15.65 60.15 51.97
C SER A 2 -15.56 58.63 51.94
N ASN A 3 -16.39 57.96 52.74
CA ASN A 3 -16.45 56.50 52.81
C ASN A 3 -17.22 55.96 51.60
N HIS A 4 -16.53 55.31 50.66
CA HIS A 4 -17.16 54.48 49.63
C HIS A 4 -17.53 53.11 50.22
N SER A 5 -18.83 52.85 50.35
CA SER A 5 -19.37 51.55 50.74
C SER A 5 -19.18 50.53 49.62
N PRO A 6 -18.55 49.36 49.85
CA PRO A 6 -18.43 48.34 48.82
C PRO A 6 -19.79 47.66 48.58
N LEU A 7 -20.29 47.70 47.35
CA LEU A 7 -21.47 46.93 46.93
C LEU A 7 -21.16 45.44 47.09
N ARG A 8 -21.88 44.75 47.99
CA ARG A 8 -21.83 43.30 48.16
C ARG A 8 -22.24 42.64 46.85
N ARG A 9 -21.26 42.10 46.11
CA ARG A 9 -21.50 41.26 44.94
C ARG A 9 -22.11 39.95 45.43
N SER A 10 -23.42 39.78 45.23
CA SER A 10 -24.11 38.51 45.48
C SER A 10 -23.43 37.43 44.63
N ARG A 11 -22.74 36.48 45.26
CA ARG A 11 -22.22 35.30 44.58
C ARG A 11 -23.39 34.31 44.51
N SER A 12 -23.98 34.15 43.33
CA SER A 12 -24.92 33.06 43.08
C SER A 12 -24.16 31.73 43.26
N GLY A 13 -24.50 30.99 44.31
CA GLY A 13 -24.00 29.63 44.50
C GLY A 13 -24.68 28.71 43.48
N PHE A 14 -23.90 27.88 42.79
CA PHE A 14 -24.42 26.86 41.91
C PHE A 14 -25.07 25.76 42.75
N THR A 15 -26.30 25.36 42.43
CA THR A 15 -26.95 24.24 43.11
C THR A 15 -26.40 22.92 42.57
N LEU A 16 -26.35 21.89 43.43
CA LEU A 16 -25.89 20.55 43.04
C LEU A 16 -26.73 19.97 41.88
N ILE A 17 -28.00 20.36 41.80
CA ILE A 17 -28.94 19.96 40.74
C ILE A 17 -28.56 20.59 39.40
N GLU A 18 -28.27 21.90 39.36
CA GLU A 18 -27.84 22.58 38.13
C GLU A 18 -26.57 21.94 37.55
N LEU A 19 -25.61 21.56 38.41
CA LEU A 19 -24.39 20.89 37.97
C LEU A 19 -24.71 19.50 37.40
N LEU A 20 -25.59 18.75 38.07
CA LEU A 20 -26.02 17.40 37.63
C LEU A 20 -26.72 17.41 36.26
N VAL A 21 -27.57 18.40 36.01
CA VAL A 21 -28.26 18.53 34.72
C VAL A 21 -27.28 18.85 33.59
N VAL A 22 -26.31 19.74 33.84
CA VAL A 22 -25.31 20.11 32.82
C VAL A 22 -24.43 18.91 32.46
N ILE A 23 -23.93 18.16 33.46
CA ILE A 23 -23.14 16.96 33.16
C ILE A 23 -23.96 15.89 32.47
N ALA A 24 -25.25 15.74 32.79
CA ALA A 24 -26.13 14.78 32.13
C ALA A 24 -26.34 15.13 30.64
N ILE A 25 -26.53 16.42 30.32
CA ILE A 25 -26.64 16.87 28.93
C ILE A 25 -25.32 16.64 28.18
N ILE A 26 -24.17 17.01 28.77
CA ILE A 26 -22.86 16.78 28.15
C ILE A 26 -22.63 15.28 27.90
N ALA A 27 -22.96 14.42 28.86
CA ALA A 27 -22.82 12.97 28.73
C ALA A 27 -23.67 12.42 27.57
N ILE A 28 -24.92 12.88 27.42
CA ILE A 28 -25.79 12.49 26.31
C ILE A 28 -25.22 12.99 24.97
N LEU A 29 -24.79 14.25 24.89
CA LEU A 29 -24.20 14.81 23.67
C LEU A 29 -22.94 14.03 23.25
N VAL A 30 -22.03 13.75 24.18
CA VAL A 30 -20.81 12.97 23.90
C VAL A 30 -21.14 11.54 23.48
N ALA A 31 -22.10 10.89 24.16
CA ALA A 31 -22.54 9.54 23.81
C ALA A 31 -23.12 9.45 22.39
N LEU A 32 -23.77 10.50 21.90
CA LEU A 32 -24.30 10.58 20.53
C LEU A 32 -23.22 10.99 19.51
N LEU A 33 -22.26 11.84 19.90
CA LEU A 33 -21.22 12.35 19.01
C LEU A 33 -20.09 11.33 18.76
N LEU A 34 -19.69 10.54 19.76
CA LEU A 34 -18.58 9.59 19.62
C LEU A 34 -18.80 8.57 18.49
N PRO A 35 -19.95 7.86 18.41
CA PRO A 35 -20.23 6.94 17.30
C PRO A 35 -20.21 7.64 15.93
N ALA A 36 -20.80 8.85 15.86
CA ALA A 36 -20.87 9.63 14.63
C ALA A 36 -19.48 10.05 14.12
N VAL A 37 -18.61 10.52 15.01
CA VAL A 37 -17.24 10.92 14.66
C VAL A 37 -16.43 9.73 14.15
N GLN A 38 -16.58 8.54 14.74
CA GLN A 38 -15.86 7.35 14.28
C GLN A 38 -16.36 6.87 12.91
N GLN A 39 -17.66 6.88 12.68
CA GLN A 39 -18.25 6.57 11.37
C GLN A 39 -17.75 7.53 10.29
N ALA A 40 -17.72 8.84 10.60
CA ALA A 40 -17.22 9.85 9.67
C ALA A 40 -15.72 9.65 9.35
N ARG A 41 -14.89 9.34 10.37
CA ARG A 41 -13.47 9.04 10.18
C ARG A 41 -13.26 7.81 9.30
N GLU A 42 -13.99 6.74 9.55
CA GLU A 42 -13.86 5.53 8.74
C GLU A 42 -14.34 5.73 7.30
N ALA A 43 -15.43 6.48 7.09
CA ALA A 43 -15.87 6.83 5.74
C ALA A 43 -14.81 7.64 4.97
N ALA A 44 -14.12 8.56 5.65
CA ALA A 44 -13.00 9.30 5.06
C ALA A 44 -11.82 8.39 4.71
N ARG A 45 -11.45 7.45 5.60
CA ARG A 45 -10.37 6.49 5.34
C ARG A 45 -10.68 5.57 4.16
N ARG A 46 -11.90 5.04 4.07
CA ARG A 46 -12.34 4.24 2.91
C ARG A 46 -12.31 5.04 1.61
N THR A 47 -12.71 6.30 1.66
CA THR A 47 -12.63 7.20 0.51
C THR A 47 -11.19 7.37 0.05
N GLN A 48 -10.25 7.51 1.00
CA GLN A 48 -8.82 7.58 0.68
C GLN A 48 -8.31 6.28 0.06
N CYS A 49 -8.67 5.10 0.59
CA CYS A 49 -8.25 3.82 0.01
C CYS A 49 -8.75 3.66 -1.45
N ARG A 50 -10.00 4.06 -1.73
CA ARG A 50 -10.53 4.11 -3.10
C ARG A 50 -9.80 5.12 -3.99
N ASN A 51 -9.42 6.27 -3.45
CA ASN A 51 -8.66 7.28 -4.18
C ASN A 51 -7.25 6.78 -4.52
N ASN A 52 -6.61 6.05 -3.62
CA ASN A 52 -5.33 5.40 -3.86
C ASN A 52 -5.41 4.43 -5.04
N LEU A 53 -6.42 3.52 -5.08
CA LEU A 53 -6.66 2.66 -6.25
C LEU A 53 -6.85 3.46 -7.54
N LYS A 54 -7.61 4.56 -7.49
CA LYS A 54 -7.81 5.42 -8.64
C LYS A 54 -6.50 6.06 -9.12
N GLN A 55 -5.66 6.53 -8.20
CA GLN A 55 -4.35 7.10 -8.52
C GLN A 55 -3.44 6.03 -9.15
N THR A 56 -3.40 4.81 -8.60
CA THR A 56 -2.68 3.68 -9.18
C THR A 56 -3.15 3.37 -10.60
N GLY A 57 -4.47 3.33 -10.83
CA GLY A 57 -5.03 3.13 -12.17
C GLY A 57 -4.60 4.22 -13.16
N ILE A 58 -4.71 5.49 -12.77
CA ILE A 58 -4.25 6.62 -13.61
C ILE A 58 -2.75 6.51 -13.91
N ALA A 59 -1.93 6.17 -12.93
CA ALA A 59 -0.50 5.98 -13.10
C ALA A 59 -0.17 4.84 -14.08
N LEU A 60 -0.93 3.73 -14.04
CA LEU A 60 -0.80 2.64 -15.02
C LEU A 60 -1.19 3.07 -16.44
N HIS A 61 -2.26 3.85 -16.59
CA HIS A 61 -2.65 4.43 -17.88
C HIS A 61 -1.55 5.37 -18.41
N ASN A 62 -1.02 6.27 -17.59
CA ASN A 62 0.07 7.17 -17.98
C ASN A 62 1.34 6.40 -18.39
N TYR A 63 1.68 5.33 -17.66
CA TYR A 63 2.77 4.44 -18.06
C TYR A 63 2.49 3.80 -19.43
N HIS A 64 1.28 3.26 -19.63
CA HIS A 64 0.91 2.66 -20.89
C HIS A 64 0.95 3.66 -22.05
N ASP A 65 0.52 4.91 -21.86
CA ASP A 65 0.55 5.93 -22.92
C ASP A 65 1.98 6.23 -23.40
N VAL A 66 2.97 6.13 -22.51
CA VAL A 66 4.38 6.35 -22.83
C VAL A 66 5.04 5.10 -23.44
N TYR A 67 4.79 3.93 -22.86
CA TYR A 67 5.51 2.69 -23.21
C TYR A 67 4.73 1.74 -24.13
N LEU A 68 3.45 2.03 -24.40
CA LEU A 68 2.50 1.22 -25.18
C LEU A 68 2.34 -0.22 -24.67
N ARG A 69 2.53 -0.39 -23.36
CA ARG A 69 2.36 -1.62 -22.59
C ARG A 69 2.29 -1.29 -21.11
N LEU A 70 1.70 -2.18 -20.33
CA LEU A 70 1.78 -2.14 -18.88
C LEU A 70 3.17 -2.59 -18.40
N PRO A 71 3.59 -2.17 -17.19
CA PRO A 71 4.80 -2.69 -16.58
C PRO A 71 4.71 -4.21 -16.37
N SER A 72 5.87 -4.87 -16.31
CA SER A 72 5.94 -6.28 -15.94
C SER A 72 5.45 -6.48 -14.51
N GLY A 73 4.82 -7.63 -14.23
CA GLY A 73 4.46 -8.02 -12.86
C GLY A 73 5.67 -7.98 -11.93
N TRP A 74 6.75 -8.65 -12.34
CA TRP A 74 8.12 -8.47 -11.89
C TRP A 74 9.09 -8.84 -13.04
N LEU A 75 10.33 -8.37 -12.97
CA LEU A 75 11.37 -8.83 -13.90
C LEU A 75 12.19 -9.95 -13.27
N GLY A 76 12.73 -10.85 -14.09
CA GLY A 76 13.56 -11.95 -13.61
C GLY A 76 14.31 -12.57 -14.77
N VAL A 77 15.63 -12.45 -14.77
CA VAL A 77 16.48 -12.98 -15.83
C VAL A 77 17.74 -13.63 -15.29
N ASP A 78 18.21 -14.65 -16.01
CA ASP A 78 19.52 -15.23 -15.73
C ASP A 78 20.62 -14.22 -16.09
N ASN A 79 21.56 -13.96 -15.17
CA ASN A 79 22.61 -12.94 -15.34
C ASN A 79 23.59 -13.24 -16.49
N GLY A 80 23.76 -14.51 -16.86
CA GLY A 80 24.71 -14.91 -17.91
C GLY A 80 24.10 -14.89 -19.30
N THR A 81 22.87 -15.36 -19.42
CA THR A 81 22.17 -15.57 -20.69
C THR A 81 21.17 -14.46 -21.02
N GLY A 82 20.65 -13.75 -20.01
CA GLY A 82 19.56 -12.78 -20.15
C GLY A 82 18.19 -13.41 -20.41
N GLU A 83 18.10 -14.74 -20.37
CA GLU A 83 16.85 -15.48 -20.57
C GLU A 83 15.95 -15.42 -19.33
N PRO A 84 14.62 -15.59 -19.48
CA PRO A 84 13.70 -15.59 -18.35
C PRO A 84 14.08 -16.62 -17.29
N PHE A 85 14.22 -16.14 -16.05
CA PHE A 85 14.46 -16.98 -14.89
C PHE A 85 13.70 -16.39 -13.70
N VAL A 86 12.76 -17.15 -13.14
CA VAL A 86 11.86 -16.68 -12.08
C VAL A 86 12.64 -16.24 -10.86
N ASP A 87 13.65 -17.04 -10.49
CA ASP A 87 14.61 -16.79 -9.41
C ASP A 87 15.87 -16.07 -9.94
N GLY A 88 15.72 -15.40 -11.08
CA GLY A 88 16.76 -14.61 -11.72
C GLY A 88 16.88 -13.21 -11.13
N ASN A 89 17.86 -12.46 -11.61
CA ASN A 89 18.08 -11.11 -11.15
C ASN A 89 16.98 -10.15 -11.66
N ASN A 90 16.73 -9.12 -10.84
CA ASN A 90 15.82 -7.99 -11.01
C ASN A 90 14.34 -8.22 -10.68
N GLY A 91 14.01 -8.77 -9.51
CA GLY A 91 12.65 -8.95 -8.98
C GLY A 91 11.77 -7.69 -8.82
N TRP A 92 12.17 -6.53 -9.32
CA TRP A 92 11.38 -5.29 -9.22
C TRP A 92 10.04 -5.40 -9.96
N GLY A 93 8.98 -5.06 -9.26
CA GLY A 93 7.60 -5.20 -9.69
C GLY A 93 7.01 -3.99 -10.43
N TRP A 94 5.78 -4.17 -10.93
CA TRP A 94 5.04 -3.15 -11.67
C TRP A 94 4.91 -1.82 -10.91
N ALA A 95 4.72 -1.89 -9.59
CA ALA A 95 4.47 -0.72 -8.75
C ALA A 95 5.71 0.20 -8.67
N ALA A 96 6.92 -0.38 -8.67
CA ALA A 96 8.16 0.39 -8.75
C ALA A 96 8.30 1.16 -10.08
N ARG A 97 7.76 0.62 -11.18
CA ARG A 97 7.83 1.25 -12.50
C ARG A 97 6.87 2.43 -12.68
N ILE A 98 5.81 2.51 -11.88
CA ILE A 98 4.83 3.60 -11.97
C ILE A 98 5.08 4.76 -11.00
N LEU A 99 6.09 4.66 -10.13
CA LEU A 99 6.41 5.70 -9.14
C LEU A 99 6.51 7.13 -9.71
N PRO A 100 7.11 7.38 -10.89
CA PRO A 100 7.16 8.73 -11.45
C PRO A 100 5.77 9.31 -11.77
N TYR A 101 4.77 8.46 -12.01
CA TYR A 101 3.39 8.84 -12.28
C TYR A 101 2.53 8.94 -11.00
N LEU A 102 3.14 8.73 -9.84
CA LEU A 102 2.56 8.88 -8.49
C LEU A 102 3.26 9.99 -7.68
N ASP A 103 3.95 10.90 -8.37
CA ASP A 103 4.78 11.95 -7.76
C ASP A 103 5.88 11.39 -6.82
N GLN A 104 6.34 10.15 -7.04
CA GLN A 104 7.41 9.48 -6.29
C GLN A 104 8.71 9.37 -7.10
N THR A 105 8.99 10.33 -7.98
CA THR A 105 10.22 10.35 -8.80
C THR A 105 11.50 10.36 -7.95
N ASN A 106 11.47 10.96 -6.77
CA ASN A 106 12.58 10.94 -5.82
C ASN A 106 12.94 9.52 -5.36
N ILE A 107 11.95 8.67 -5.08
CA ILE A 107 12.15 7.27 -4.69
C ILE A 107 12.58 6.47 -5.92
N TYR A 108 11.93 6.69 -7.07
CA TYR A 108 12.28 6.01 -8.32
C TYR A 108 13.76 6.18 -8.67
N ASN A 109 14.30 7.40 -8.52
CA ASN A 109 15.70 7.70 -8.82
C ASN A 109 16.70 7.10 -7.82
N GLN A 110 16.24 6.56 -6.68
CA GLN A 110 17.08 5.84 -5.72
C GLN A 110 17.21 4.35 -6.08
N ILE A 111 16.36 3.83 -6.96
CA ILE A 111 16.35 2.41 -7.31
C ILE A 111 17.45 2.10 -8.32
N GLU A 112 18.33 1.18 -7.96
CA GLU A 112 19.28 0.55 -8.87
C GLU A 112 18.62 -0.70 -9.48
N PHE A 113 18.10 -0.57 -10.69
CA PHE A 113 17.39 -1.64 -11.39
C PHE A 113 18.32 -2.70 -11.98
N ASN A 114 19.64 -2.55 -11.91
CA ASN A 114 20.58 -3.57 -12.37
C ASN A 114 20.90 -4.64 -11.31
N VAL A 115 20.41 -4.46 -10.09
CA VAL A 115 20.58 -5.41 -8.97
C VAL A 115 19.22 -5.80 -8.37
N GLY A 116 19.22 -6.86 -7.57
CA GLY A 116 18.04 -7.37 -6.89
C GLY A 116 17.40 -6.37 -5.92
N VAL A 117 16.17 -6.66 -5.50
CA VAL A 117 15.42 -5.81 -4.57
C VAL A 117 16.12 -5.81 -3.19
N GLU A 118 16.66 -6.96 -2.79
CA GLU A 118 17.36 -7.23 -1.54
C GLU A 118 18.75 -6.60 -1.43
N ASP A 119 19.39 -6.28 -2.56
CA ASP A 119 20.74 -5.71 -2.61
C ASP A 119 20.88 -4.46 -1.72
N PRO A 120 21.95 -4.32 -0.91
CA PRO A 120 22.12 -3.17 -0.03
C PRO A 120 22.00 -1.79 -0.70
N LEU A 121 22.32 -1.66 -1.99
CA LEU A 121 22.15 -0.42 -2.75
C LEU A 121 20.69 0.03 -2.80
N ASN A 122 19.75 -0.92 -2.82
CA ASN A 122 18.32 -0.68 -2.90
C ASN A 122 17.65 -0.50 -1.53
N GLN A 123 18.39 -0.61 -0.42
CA GLN A 123 17.82 -0.54 0.93
C GLN A 123 17.10 0.79 1.18
N SER A 124 17.72 1.90 0.79
CA SER A 124 17.13 3.23 0.97
C SER A 124 15.82 3.40 0.20
N ALA A 125 15.73 2.81 -0.99
CA ALA A 125 14.54 2.88 -1.84
C ALA A 125 13.40 2.00 -1.30
N ARG A 126 13.66 0.70 -1.05
CA ARG A 126 12.63 -0.31 -0.70
C ARG A 126 11.95 -0.11 0.65
N LEU A 127 12.59 0.61 1.57
CA LEU A 127 12.04 0.94 2.90
C LEU A 127 11.11 2.15 2.89
N ASN A 128 10.98 2.87 1.77
CA ASN A 128 10.05 3.99 1.69
C ASN A 128 8.59 3.50 1.76
N VAL A 129 7.87 3.96 2.78
CA VAL A 129 6.43 3.74 2.91
C VAL A 129 5.69 4.78 2.06
N ILE A 130 5.18 4.34 0.92
CA ILE A 130 4.48 5.20 -0.03
C ILE A 130 3.01 5.30 0.36
N SER A 131 2.56 6.50 0.72
CA SER A 131 1.19 6.72 1.23
C SER A 131 0.09 6.27 0.25
N THR A 132 0.30 6.42 -1.06
CA THR A 132 -0.62 5.93 -2.09
C THR A 132 -0.74 4.41 -2.10
N PHE A 133 0.27 3.68 -1.62
CA PHE A 133 0.22 2.23 -1.50
C PHE A 133 -0.30 1.71 -0.15
N ILE A 134 -0.63 2.61 0.79
CA ILE A 134 -1.17 2.25 2.10
C ILE A 134 -2.63 2.69 2.20
N CYS A 135 -3.53 1.73 2.45
CA CYS A 135 -4.91 2.02 2.79
C CYS A 135 -5.00 2.45 4.27
N PRO A 136 -5.43 3.68 4.59
CA PRO A 136 -5.54 4.12 5.98
C PRO A 136 -6.58 3.36 6.81
N SER A 137 -7.53 2.64 6.18
CA SER A 137 -8.46 1.75 6.89
C SER A 137 -7.77 0.46 7.37
N ASP A 138 -6.56 0.15 6.89
CA ASP A 138 -5.74 -0.92 7.42
C ASP A 138 -5.10 -0.53 8.75
N VAL A 139 -5.40 -1.32 9.78
CA VAL A 139 -4.96 -1.11 11.16
C VAL A 139 -3.62 -1.77 11.48
N ALA A 140 -2.91 -2.31 10.47
CA ALA A 140 -1.58 -2.87 10.66
C ALA A 140 -0.63 -1.86 11.34
N THR A 141 -0.06 -2.27 12.47
CA THR A 141 0.84 -1.46 13.30
C THR A 141 2.21 -1.28 12.65
N SER A 142 2.75 -2.35 12.07
CA SER A 142 3.96 -2.26 11.26
C SER A 142 3.63 -1.82 9.84
N LYS A 143 4.52 -1.02 9.25
CA LYS A 143 4.48 -0.64 7.83
C LYS A 143 5.63 -1.25 7.02
N THR A 144 6.44 -2.06 7.68
CA THR A 144 7.52 -2.83 7.08
C THR A 144 7.42 -4.29 7.52
N TRP A 145 8.07 -5.15 6.76
CA TRP A 145 8.12 -6.59 6.98
C TRP A 145 9.47 -7.13 6.54
N THR A 146 10.06 -7.99 7.37
CA THR A 146 11.28 -8.72 7.04
C THR A 146 10.89 -10.02 6.36
N ILE A 147 11.26 -10.17 5.09
CA ILE A 147 11.12 -11.44 4.38
C ILE A 147 12.30 -12.34 4.74
N ALA A 148 12.00 -13.62 4.96
CA ALA A 148 12.96 -14.68 5.25
C ALA A 148 12.88 -15.78 4.19
N ASP A 149 13.96 -16.53 4.04
CA ASP A 149 14.02 -17.73 3.18
C ASP A 149 13.30 -18.94 3.82
N ASP A 150 13.25 -20.06 3.10
CA ASP A 150 12.68 -21.33 3.58
C ASP A 150 13.36 -21.90 4.84
N MET A 151 14.54 -21.37 5.19
CA MET A 151 15.31 -21.73 6.38
C MET A 151 15.12 -20.74 7.54
N ASP A 152 14.17 -19.81 7.42
CA ASP A 152 13.85 -18.77 8.41
C ASP A 152 15.04 -17.79 8.63
N VAL A 153 15.83 -17.57 7.57
CA VAL A 153 16.92 -16.59 7.55
C VAL A 153 16.44 -15.30 6.90
N ASP A 154 16.53 -14.20 7.65
CA ASP A 154 16.18 -12.86 7.16
C ASP A 154 16.97 -12.50 5.89
N ILE A 155 16.25 -12.23 4.79
CA ILE A 155 16.84 -11.76 3.52
C ILE A 155 16.93 -10.24 3.53
N CYS A 156 15.79 -9.55 3.69
CA CYS A 156 15.74 -8.08 3.78
C CYS A 156 14.41 -7.56 4.33
N GLU A 157 14.39 -6.29 4.73
CA GLU A 157 13.17 -5.58 5.12
C GLU A 157 12.56 -4.79 3.95
N LEU A 158 11.23 -4.83 3.83
CA LEU A 158 10.44 -4.26 2.75
C LEU A 158 9.30 -3.39 3.29
N ALA A 159 8.99 -2.27 2.62
CA ALA A 159 7.79 -1.50 2.91
C ALA A 159 6.53 -2.20 2.39
N LEU A 160 5.49 -2.21 3.22
CA LEU A 160 4.21 -2.84 2.92
C LEU A 160 3.40 -2.05 1.88
N SER A 161 2.44 -2.76 1.28
CA SER A 161 1.42 -2.24 0.39
C SER A 161 0.08 -2.93 0.65
N ASN A 162 -1.01 -2.26 0.32
CA ASN A 162 -2.36 -2.84 0.31
C ASN A 162 -2.86 -3.17 -1.08
N TYR A 163 -2.09 -2.87 -2.14
CA TYR A 163 -2.57 -2.91 -3.51
C TYR A 163 -1.80 -3.92 -4.36
N PRO A 164 -2.13 -5.22 -4.29
CA PRO A 164 -1.50 -6.24 -5.11
C PRO A 164 -1.90 -6.14 -6.58
N GLY A 165 -0.94 -6.41 -7.47
CA GLY A 165 -1.24 -6.67 -8.88
C GLY A 165 -1.83 -8.06 -9.09
N VAL A 166 -2.73 -8.21 -10.06
CA VAL A 166 -3.38 -9.49 -10.35
C VAL A 166 -2.50 -10.35 -11.27
N PHE A 167 -1.94 -11.42 -10.69
CA PHE A 167 -1.23 -12.47 -11.43
C PHE A 167 -2.18 -13.37 -12.21
N GLY A 168 -3.34 -13.68 -11.64
CA GLY A 168 -4.28 -14.61 -12.25
C GLY A 168 -5.02 -15.48 -11.24
N THR A 169 -5.51 -16.63 -11.71
CA THR A 169 -6.19 -17.68 -10.96
C THR A 169 -5.23 -18.76 -10.43
N GLY A 170 -4.00 -18.83 -10.96
CA GLY A 170 -2.96 -19.74 -10.50
C GLY A 170 -2.15 -19.19 -9.32
N GLU A 171 -1.49 -20.09 -8.59
CA GLU A 171 -0.57 -19.73 -7.50
C GLU A 171 0.81 -19.41 -8.06
N ILE A 172 1.36 -18.26 -7.68
CA ILE A 172 2.67 -17.80 -8.14
C ILE A 172 3.80 -18.72 -7.67
N ASP A 173 3.68 -19.29 -6.47
CA ASP A 173 4.65 -20.22 -5.86
C ASP A 173 4.79 -21.52 -6.66
N SER A 174 3.82 -21.86 -7.52
CA SER A 174 3.94 -23.02 -8.41
C SER A 174 5.07 -22.89 -9.45
N CYS A 175 5.64 -21.68 -9.58
CA CYS A 175 6.73 -21.37 -10.49
C CYS A 175 8.11 -21.33 -9.82
N GLU A 176 8.19 -21.49 -8.51
CA GLU A 176 9.44 -21.43 -7.76
C GLU A 176 10.37 -22.60 -8.10
N GLY A 177 11.68 -22.35 -8.13
CA GLY A 177 12.71 -23.35 -8.36
C GLY A 177 12.76 -23.91 -9.80
N GLN A 178 12.01 -23.31 -10.73
CA GLN A 178 12.02 -23.73 -12.13
C GLN A 178 13.32 -23.29 -12.83
N PRO A 179 14.01 -24.19 -13.55
CA PRO A 179 15.29 -23.85 -14.17
C PRO A 179 15.12 -22.86 -15.32
N ALA A 180 16.10 -21.98 -15.51
CA ALA A 180 16.18 -21.14 -16.71
C ALA A 180 16.36 -22.01 -17.99
N PRO A 181 15.72 -21.67 -19.12
CA PRO A 181 14.74 -20.59 -19.30
C PRO A 181 13.33 -21.03 -18.89
N PHE A 182 12.74 -20.36 -17.90
CA PHE A 182 11.35 -20.59 -17.49
C PHE A 182 10.63 -19.26 -17.23
N GLN A 183 9.46 -19.11 -17.84
CA GLN A 183 8.61 -17.93 -17.65
C GLN A 183 7.32 -18.31 -16.92
N CYS A 184 7.21 -17.88 -15.66
CA CYS A 184 6.00 -18.00 -14.87
C CYS A 184 4.88 -17.12 -15.43
N LYS A 185 3.93 -17.75 -16.13
CA LYS A 185 2.83 -17.06 -16.81
C LYS A 185 1.51 -17.32 -16.09
N GLY A 186 0.94 -16.25 -15.54
CA GLY A 186 -0.45 -16.23 -15.08
C GLY A 186 -1.43 -15.83 -16.18
N ASP A 187 -2.73 -15.96 -15.91
CA ASP A 187 -3.85 -15.53 -16.76
C ASP A 187 -4.35 -14.11 -16.41
N GLY A 188 -3.69 -13.44 -15.47
CA GLY A 188 -3.84 -12.01 -15.19
C GLY A 188 -2.88 -11.12 -15.99
N VAL A 189 -2.82 -9.85 -15.62
CA VAL A 189 -2.05 -8.82 -16.35
C VAL A 189 -0.60 -8.73 -15.87
N PHE A 190 -0.36 -9.02 -14.59
CA PHE A 190 0.94 -8.90 -13.95
C PHE A 190 1.55 -10.27 -13.66
N PHE A 191 2.28 -10.81 -14.63
CA PHE A 191 3.06 -12.05 -14.49
C PHE A 191 4.55 -11.82 -14.78
N HIS A 192 5.36 -12.88 -14.67
CA HIS A 192 6.81 -12.81 -14.85
C HIS A 192 7.18 -12.30 -16.24
N ASN A 193 8.02 -11.25 -16.29
CA ASN A 193 8.44 -10.60 -17.54
C ASN A 193 7.25 -10.25 -18.45
N SER A 194 6.10 -9.90 -17.88
CA SER A 194 4.90 -9.55 -18.64
C SER A 194 5.10 -8.24 -19.42
N SER A 195 4.44 -8.16 -20.57
CA SER A 195 4.47 -6.99 -21.46
C SER A 195 3.10 -6.82 -22.11
N VAL A 196 2.05 -6.84 -21.29
CA VAL A 196 0.65 -6.80 -21.71
C VAL A 196 0.31 -5.41 -22.24
N ARG A 197 -0.41 -5.34 -23.36
CA ARG A 197 -0.95 -4.08 -23.89
C ARG A 197 -2.45 -4.00 -23.65
N PHE A 198 -3.00 -2.79 -23.58
CA PHE A 198 -4.45 -2.64 -23.40
C PHE A 198 -5.25 -3.31 -24.52
N GLU A 199 -4.74 -3.32 -25.74
CA GLU A 199 -5.40 -3.97 -26.89
C GLU A 199 -5.42 -5.51 -26.78
N SER A 200 -4.52 -6.09 -25.98
CA SER A 200 -4.49 -7.54 -25.76
C SER A 200 -5.54 -8.02 -24.74
N VAL A 201 -6.21 -7.09 -24.05
CA VAL A 201 -7.31 -7.37 -23.12
C VAL A 201 -8.63 -7.35 -23.90
N THR A 202 -8.92 -8.46 -24.59
CA THR A 202 -10.00 -8.53 -25.60
C THR A 202 -11.41 -8.50 -25.03
N ASP A 203 -11.58 -8.87 -23.76
CA ASP A 203 -12.83 -8.76 -22.99
C ASP A 203 -13.06 -7.33 -22.43
N GLY A 204 -12.06 -6.45 -22.60
CA GLY A 204 -12.13 -5.02 -22.31
C GLY A 204 -11.67 -4.65 -20.91
N LEU A 205 -10.90 -3.55 -20.79
CA LEU A 205 -10.33 -3.08 -19.53
C LEU A 205 -11.36 -2.82 -18.43
N SER A 206 -12.62 -2.54 -18.78
CA SER A 206 -13.71 -2.36 -17.81
C SER A 206 -14.17 -3.66 -17.15
N ASN A 207 -13.83 -4.81 -17.73
CA ASN A 207 -14.20 -6.14 -17.24
C ASN A 207 -13.03 -6.88 -16.58
N THR A 208 -11.83 -6.30 -16.60
CA THR A 208 -10.60 -6.92 -16.09
C THR A 208 -10.13 -6.26 -14.80
N ILE A 209 -9.85 -7.06 -13.78
CA ILE A 209 -9.20 -6.56 -12.56
C ILE A 209 -7.68 -6.60 -12.77
N ILE A 210 -7.04 -5.44 -12.67
CA ILE A 210 -5.58 -5.29 -12.84
C ILE A 210 -4.87 -5.17 -11.50
N VAL A 211 -5.43 -4.38 -10.57
CA VAL A 211 -4.95 -4.18 -9.20
C VAL A 211 -6.12 -4.33 -8.24
N GLY A 212 -5.91 -5.09 -7.16
CA GLY A 212 -6.87 -5.26 -6.07
C GLY A 212 -6.49 -4.42 -4.84
N GLU A 213 -7.33 -4.48 -3.81
CA GLU A 213 -6.99 -4.01 -2.46
C GLU A 213 -7.15 -5.18 -1.49
N ARG A 214 -6.17 -5.39 -0.60
CA ARG A 214 -6.25 -6.35 0.50
C ARG A 214 -5.68 -5.77 1.79
N LYS A 215 -6.25 -6.20 2.92
CA LYS A 215 -5.75 -5.84 4.25
C LYS A 215 -4.48 -6.64 4.58
N THR A 216 -3.56 -6.04 5.32
CA THR A 216 -2.49 -6.76 5.99
C THR A 216 -3.07 -7.62 7.10
N LYS A 217 -2.58 -8.85 7.23
CA LYS A 217 -2.96 -9.77 8.30
C LYS A 217 -1.70 -10.16 9.05
N ALA A 218 -1.56 -9.67 10.28
CA ALA A 218 -0.34 -9.82 11.08
C ALA A 218 0.03 -11.27 11.45
N ALA A 219 -0.86 -12.23 11.20
CA ALA A 219 -0.62 -13.66 11.44
C ALA A 219 -0.21 -14.41 10.16
N ASP A 220 -0.13 -13.72 9.02
CA ASP A 220 0.35 -14.30 7.77
C ASP A 220 1.84 -13.98 7.64
N ASP A 221 2.62 -14.96 7.21
CA ASP A 221 4.07 -14.82 7.00
C ASP A 221 4.40 -14.15 5.66
N TRP A 222 3.38 -13.70 4.92
CA TRP A 222 3.51 -13.05 3.63
C TRP A 222 2.64 -11.80 3.59
N HIS A 223 3.23 -10.73 3.08
CA HIS A 223 2.56 -9.44 2.94
C HIS A 223 2.74 -8.88 1.55
N THR A 224 1.82 -7.99 1.12
CA THR A 224 2.04 -7.24 -0.12
C THR A 224 3.11 -6.20 0.11
N THR A 225 3.99 -6.04 -0.86
CA THR A 225 4.94 -4.94 -0.96
C THR A 225 4.70 -4.21 -2.28
N TRP A 226 5.28 -3.02 -2.44
CA TRP A 226 5.29 -2.34 -3.73
C TRP A 226 6.55 -2.66 -4.55
N THR A 227 7.54 -3.34 -3.96
CA THR A 227 8.87 -3.52 -4.54
C THR A 227 8.88 -4.63 -5.58
N GLY A 228 8.08 -5.69 -5.42
CA GLY A 228 8.03 -6.83 -6.33
C GLY A 228 8.32 -8.14 -5.61
N ILE A 229 9.13 -9.00 -6.23
CA ILE A 229 9.58 -10.28 -5.68
C ILE A 229 11.02 -10.11 -5.18
N VAL A 230 11.30 -10.69 -4.03
CA VAL A 230 12.66 -10.90 -3.53
C VAL A 230 12.98 -12.36 -3.78
N VAL A 231 14.10 -12.61 -4.43
CA VAL A 231 14.60 -13.96 -4.66
C VAL A 231 15.56 -14.27 -3.50
N GLY A 232 15.35 -15.37 -2.80
CA GLY A 232 16.21 -15.80 -1.69
C GLY A 232 15.81 -17.17 -1.18
#